data_AF-A0A963TVL2-F1
#
_entry.id   AF-A0A963TVL2-F1
#
_cell.length_a   1.000
_cell.length_b   1.000
_cell.length_c   1.000
_cell.angle_alpha   90.00
_cell.angle_beta   90.00
_cell.angle_gamma   90.00
#
_symmetry.space_group_name_H-M   'P 1'
#
loop_
_entity.id
_entity.type
_entity.pdbx_description
1 polymer ?
#
loop_
_entity_poly.entity_id
_entity_poly.type
_entity_poly.pdbx_seq_one_letter_code
_entity_poly.pdbx_strand_id
1 'polypeptide(L)' 'PDSVWMMDMRAGAISEADRMGASREQLSQAAQHADIATTGRYVRNRSDAAAKVIELRQRNRL' A
#
# COMPACT_ATOMS: atom_id res chain seq x y z
N PRO A 1 -11.48 2.29 -25.55
CA PRO A 1 -10.13 2.88 -25.71
C PRO A 1 -9.10 2.05 -24.96
N ASP A 2 -8.25 1.33 -25.69
CA ASP A 2 -7.37 0.30 -25.10
C ASP A 2 -6.12 0.90 -24.42
N SER A 3 -5.92 2.21 -24.60
CA SER A 3 -4.78 2.97 -24.05
C SER A 3 -5.11 3.78 -22.80
N VAL A 4 -6.37 3.84 -22.37
CA VAL A 4 -6.77 4.61 -21.18
C VAL A 4 -7.02 3.66 -20.01
N TRP A 5 -6.17 3.77 -18.99
CA TRP A 5 -6.16 2.87 -17.84
C TRP A 5 -6.39 3.65 -16.56
N MET A 6 -7.32 3.22 -15.72
CA MET A 6 -7.62 3.85 -14.42
C MET A 6 -6.62 3.44 -13.34
N MET A 7 -5.32 3.57 -13.64
CA MET A 7 -4.23 3.09 -12.77
C MET A 7 -4.17 3.83 -11.43
N ASP A 8 -4.56 5.12 -11.43
CA ASP A 8 -4.56 5.91 -10.21
C ASP A 8 -5.63 5.45 -9.23
N MET A 9 -6.85 5.22 -9.72
CA MET A 9 -7.96 4.66 -8.92
C MET A 9 -7.60 3.29 -8.35
N ARG A 10 -6.95 2.45 -9.15
CA ARG A 10 -6.46 1.14 -8.71
C ARG A 10 -5.43 1.25 -7.59
N ALA A 11 -4.42 2.11 -7.75
CA ALA A 11 -3.42 2.35 -6.71
C ALA A 11 -4.02 2.97 -5.44
N GLY A 12 -4.99 3.88 -5.60
CA GLY A 12 -5.75 4.48 -4.50
C GLY A 12 -6.51 3.44 -3.68
N ALA A 13 -7.25 2.53 -4.34
CA ALA A 13 -7.98 1.46 -3.67
C ALA A 13 -7.07 0.51 -2.88
N ILE A 14 -5.93 0.10 -3.47
CA ILE A 14 -4.94 -0.75 -2.79
C ILE A 14 -4.34 -0.01 -1.58
N SER A 15 -4.03 1.28 -1.73
CA SER A 15 -3.45 2.09 -0.65
C SER A 15 -4.43 2.39 0.48
N GLU A 16 -5.73 2.51 0.19
CA GLU A 16 -6.78 2.65 1.20
C GLU A 16 -6.95 1.35 1.99
N ALA A 17 -7.06 0.21 1.30
CA ALA A 17 -7.20 -1.09 1.96
C ALA A 17 -5.98 -1.46 2.82
N ASP A 18 -4.76 -1.11 2.38
CA ASP A 18 -3.54 -1.24 3.19
C ASP A 18 -3.62 -0.41 4.48
N ARG A 19 -4.09 0.85 4.40
CA ARG A 19 -4.32 1.71 5.58
C ARG A 19 -5.40 1.17 6.52
N MET A 20 -6.39 0.44 5.99
CA MET A 20 -7.40 -0.27 6.78
C MET A 20 -6.87 -1.58 7.41
N GLY A 21 -5.61 -1.94 7.15
CA GLY A 21 -4.93 -3.09 7.75
C GLY A 21 -5.07 -4.39 6.96
N ALA A 22 -5.48 -4.33 5.68
CA ALA A 22 -5.45 -5.52 4.83
C ALA A 22 -4.01 -6.02 4.64
N SER A 23 -3.83 -7.34 4.70
CA SER A 23 -2.52 -7.96 4.47
C SER A 23 -2.10 -7.85 3.02
N ARG A 24 -0.79 -7.92 2.74
CA ARG A 24 -0.30 -7.85 1.36
C ARG A 24 -0.77 -9.00 0.48
N GLU A 25 -1.03 -10.16 1.07
CA GLU A 25 -1.62 -11.32 0.40
C GLU A 25 -3.06 -11.03 -0.03
N GLN A 26 -3.87 -10.47 0.87
CA GLN A 26 -5.25 -10.07 0.57
C GLN A 26 -5.30 -9.01 -0.54
N LEU A 27 -4.42 -8.01 -0.46
CA LEU A 27 -4.30 -6.96 -1.48
C LEU A 27 -3.83 -7.54 -2.82
N SER A 28 -2.89 -8.49 -2.81
CA SER A 28 -2.40 -9.14 -4.03
C SER A 28 -3.48 -9.96 -4.72
N GLN A 29 -4.27 -10.70 -3.95
CA GLN A 29 -5.40 -11.47 -4.46
C GLN A 29 -6.49 -10.57 -5.02
N ALA A 30 -6.89 -9.52 -4.29
CA ALA A 30 -7.87 -8.54 -4.75
C ALA A 30 -7.42 -7.80 -6.01
N ALA A 31 -6.12 -7.49 -6.11
CA ALA A 31 -5.53 -6.88 -7.29
C ALA A 31 -5.23 -7.89 -8.42
N GLN A 32 -5.36 -9.19 -8.21
CA GLN A 32 -4.98 -10.22 -9.20
C GLN A 32 -3.51 -10.12 -9.64
N HIS A 33 -2.63 -9.75 -8.71
CA HIS A 33 -1.19 -9.76 -8.97
C HIS A 33 -0.62 -11.16 -8.74
N ALA A 34 0.22 -11.62 -9.67
CA ALA A 34 0.90 -12.91 -9.58
C ALA A 34 1.97 -12.94 -8.48
N ASP A 35 2.52 -11.78 -8.12
CA ASP A 35 3.55 -11.64 -7.08
C ASP A 35 3.19 -10.48 -6.14
N ILE A 36 3.33 -10.72 -4.84
CA ILE A 36 3.18 -9.74 -3.77
C ILE A 36 4.10 -8.52 -3.98
N ALA A 37 5.29 -8.72 -4.55
CA ALA A 37 6.19 -7.62 -4.87
C ALA A 37 5.57 -6.63 -5.88
N THR A 38 4.70 -7.12 -6.77
CA THR A 38 3.96 -6.27 -7.71
C THR A 38 2.96 -5.39 -6.97
N THR A 39 2.25 -5.95 -5.99
CA THR A 39 1.32 -5.21 -5.12
C THR A 39 2.02 -4.07 -4.39
N GLY A 40 3.25 -4.32 -3.91
CA GLY A 40 4.07 -3.28 -3.26
C GLY A 40 4.33 -2.04 -4.11
N ARG A 41 4.29 -2.14 -5.45
CA ARG A 41 4.46 -0.99 -6.37
C ARG A 41 3.24 -0.06 -6.41
N TYR A 42 2.07 -0.57 -6.04
CA TYR A 42 0.80 0.18 -6.03
C TYR A 42 0.50 0.83 -4.67
N VAL A 43 1.12 0.35 -3.60
CA VAL A 43 0.94 0.90 -2.25
C VAL A 43 1.68 2.23 -2.13
N ARG A 44 0.95 3.31 -1.87
CA ARG A 44 1.46 4.69 -1.80
C ARG A 44 1.41 5.28 -0.38
N ASN A 45 1.78 4.50 0.63
CA ASN A 45 1.73 4.86 2.05
C ASN A 45 3.12 5.22 2.65
N ARG A 46 4.11 5.55 1.80
CA ARG A 46 5.52 5.71 2.24
C ARG A 46 5.68 6.75 3.35
N SER A 47 4.96 7.86 3.25
CA SER A 47 5.01 8.95 4.24
C SER A 47 4.47 8.48 5.59
N ASP A 48 3.35 7.75 5.60
CA ASP A 48 2.73 7.24 6.82
C ASP A 48 3.63 6.21 7.51
N ALA A 49 4.22 5.30 6.73
CA ALA A 49 5.18 4.32 7.23
C ALA A 49 6.41 4.99 7.85
N ALA A 50 6.94 6.04 7.21
CA ALA A 50 8.08 6.80 7.74
C ALA A 50 7.71 7.54 9.04
N ALA A 51 6.55 8.19 9.09
CA ALA A 51 6.04 8.83 10.29
C ALA A 51 5.88 7.84 11.44
N LYS A 52 5.36 6.64 11.15
CA LYS A 52 5.20 5.58 12.16
C LYS A 52 6.52 5.14 12.77
N VAL A 53 7.57 4.96 11.96
CA VAL A 53 8.91 4.61 12.45
C VAL A 53 9.47 5.71 13.34
N ILE A 54 9.29 6.99 12.97
CA ILE A 54 9.75 8.13 13.77
C ILE A 54 9.04 8.15 15.13
N GLU A 55 7.72 7.99 15.16
CA GLU A 55 6.91 7.91 16.39
C GLU A 55 7.43 6.78 17.31
N LEU A 56 7.65 5.58 16.77
CA LEU A 56 8.16 4.44 17.54
C LEU A 56 9.55 4.70 18.12
N ARG A 57 10.44 5.36 17.36
CA ARG A 57 11.77 5.75 17.83
C ARG A 57 11.72 6.79 18.95
N GLN A 58 10.77 7.72 18.90
CA GLN A 58 10.57 8.70 19.96
C GLN A 58 10.06 8.05 21.24
N ARG A 59 9.12 7.11 21.14
CA ARG A 59 8.58 6.36 22.29
C ARG A 59 9.64 5.54 23.03
N ASN A 60 10.56 4.92 22.29
CA ASN A 60 11.64 4.10 22.87
C ASN A 60 12.83 4.91 23.42
N ARG A 61 12.77 6.25 23.41
CA ARG A 61 13.84 7.13 23.93
C ARG A 61 13.58 7.67 25.34
N LEU A 62 12.47 7.28 25.98
CA LEU A 62 12.11 7.56 27.38
C LEU A 62 12.23 6.26 28.19
#